data_AF-A0A074L5R2-F1
#
_entry.id   AF-A0A074L5R2-F1
#
_cell.length_a   1.000
_cell.length_b   1.000
_cell.length_c   1.000
_cell.angle_alpha   90.00
_cell.angle_beta   90.00
_cell.angle_gamma   90.00
#
_symmetry.space_group_name_H-M   'P 1'
#
loop_
_entity.id
_entity.type
_entity.pdbx_description
1 polymer ?
#
loop_
_entity_poly.entity_id
_entity_poly.type
_entity_poly.pdbx_seq_one_letter_code
_entity_poly.pdbx_strand_id
1 'polypeptide(L)'
;MYRLIKTLNRTALIKAIIAALAVIIIVFIGSRNLQHFDAALIAYLFGTVFAVFGVAYRYSVWVQRPPTRLYWRRSWQFLLSKDFAQYAFHSTKLFFRNIMLQRHIYPRGRMRWWGHFMLATGCLIAFAVTIPLTFGWVHFTLEAGSDTTYTANFFGFPVSQFELGSPIAFATFHALVWCSVLVTIGAVIMLKRRLTHGGMIATQTFEGDWLPLILLIAISITGLGISYDYTFLQGRTHQFMSVTHAITVILFLIWMPFGKFFHIFQRLAQVGANIYKVEGTRRGLAKCPHTQQDFASQLHVNDLKDVTKDLGFDFTLEDGRSHLDYSPEGKRSALAKAHFQARKDAGHFFG
;
A
#
# COMPACT_ATOMS: atom_id res chain seq x y z
N MET A 1 8.21 15.98 25.99
CA MET A 1 7.84 14.56 26.27
C MET A 1 6.38 14.39 26.72
N TYR A 2 5.86 15.21 27.65
CA TYR A 2 4.51 15.04 28.25
C TYR A 2 3.31 15.19 27.27
N ARG A 3 3.39 16.08 26.27
CA ARG A 3 2.32 16.22 25.25
C ARG A 3 2.24 15.03 24.29
N LEU A 4 3.37 14.39 23.98
CA LEU A 4 3.46 13.29 23.02
C LEU A 4 2.77 12.01 23.56
N ILE A 5 2.86 11.79 24.87
CA ILE A 5 2.18 10.67 25.54
C ILE A 5 0.66 10.91 25.62
N LYS A 6 0.21 12.16 25.75
CA LYS A 6 -1.22 12.52 25.80
C LYS A 6 -1.94 12.34 24.47
N THR A 7 -1.26 12.55 23.34
CA THR A 7 -1.86 12.43 21.99
C THR A 7 -1.69 11.03 21.38
N LEU A 8 -1.00 10.13 22.07
CA LEU A 8 -0.72 8.79 21.57
C LEU A 8 -1.97 7.90 21.61
N ASN A 9 -2.26 7.26 20.48
CA ASN A 9 -3.36 6.31 20.37
C ASN A 9 -2.96 4.96 20.98
N ARG A 10 -3.36 4.71 22.22
CA ARG A 10 -2.97 3.50 22.99
C ARG A 10 -3.38 2.20 22.29
N THR A 11 -4.58 2.14 21.74
CA THR A 11 -5.08 0.96 21.01
C THR A 11 -4.24 0.67 19.77
N ALA A 12 -3.84 1.71 19.03
CA ALA A 12 -2.95 1.55 17.88
C ALA A 12 -1.54 1.12 18.30
N LEU A 13 -1.02 1.67 19.40
CA LEU A 13 0.29 1.27 19.93
C LEU A 13 0.31 -0.22 20.32
N ILE A 14 -0.69 -0.69 21.05
CA ILE A 14 -0.78 -2.11 21.45
C ILE A 14 -0.79 -3.01 20.21
N LYS A 15 -1.62 -2.70 19.20
CA LYS A 15 -1.66 -3.47 17.95
C LYS A 15 -0.32 -3.46 17.21
N ALA A 16 0.40 -2.35 17.22
CA ALA A 16 1.71 -2.24 16.60
C ALA A 16 2.78 -3.06 17.33
N ILE A 17 2.77 -3.04 18.67
CA ILE A 17 3.66 -3.88 19.49
C ILE A 17 3.37 -5.35 19.23
N ILE A 18 2.10 -5.76 19.23
CA ILE A 18 1.70 -7.15 18.92
C ILE A 18 2.19 -7.55 17.53
N ALA A 19 2.02 -6.69 16.52
CA ALA A 19 2.50 -6.98 15.16
C ALA A 19 4.02 -7.13 15.09
N ALA A 20 4.78 -6.29 15.78
CA ALA A 20 6.24 -6.39 15.84
C ALA A 20 6.70 -7.66 16.56
N LEU A 21 6.08 -8.00 17.70
CA LEU A 21 6.36 -9.24 18.43
C LEU A 21 6.00 -10.47 17.59
N ALA A 22 4.88 -10.44 16.86
CA ALA A 22 4.50 -11.52 15.96
C ALA A 22 5.56 -11.75 14.87
N VAL A 23 6.13 -10.68 14.28
CA VAL A 23 7.24 -10.83 13.32
C VAL A 23 8.45 -11.52 13.97
N ILE A 24 8.85 -11.08 15.16
CA ILE A 24 9.98 -11.70 15.89
C ILE A 24 9.72 -13.19 16.14
N ILE A 25 8.51 -13.55 16.58
CA ILE A 25 8.11 -14.93 16.84
C ILE A 25 8.15 -15.76 15.54
N ILE A 26 7.61 -15.27 14.43
CA ILE A 26 7.59 -16.03 13.17
C ILE A 26 9.00 -16.15 12.58
N VAL A 27 9.89 -15.17 12.79
CA VAL A 27 11.31 -15.29 12.44
C VAL A 27 11.97 -16.38 13.27
N PHE A 28 11.78 -16.37 14.60
CA PHE A 28 12.35 -17.37 15.49
C PHE A 28 11.89 -18.80 15.16
N ILE A 29 10.58 -18.99 14.96
CA ILE A 29 10.01 -20.29 14.57
C ILE A 29 10.49 -20.69 13.17
N GLY A 30 10.40 -19.77 12.21
CA GLY A 30 10.65 -20.07 10.80
C GLY A 30 12.12 -20.34 10.47
N SER A 31 13.04 -19.75 11.22
CA SER A 31 14.48 -20.00 11.14
C SER A 31 14.96 -21.21 11.95
N ARG A 32 14.03 -21.96 12.57
CA ARG A 32 14.30 -23.08 13.49
C ARG A 32 15.19 -22.68 14.67
N ASN A 33 14.68 -21.80 15.53
CA ASN A 33 15.42 -21.25 16.68
C ASN A 33 16.73 -20.54 16.24
N LEU A 34 16.66 -19.77 15.14
CA LEU A 34 17.77 -19.02 14.55
C LEU A 34 18.90 -19.85 13.93
N GLN A 35 18.75 -21.18 13.82
CA GLN A 35 19.77 -22.05 13.20
C GLN A 35 20.05 -21.69 11.74
N HIS A 36 19.03 -21.26 11.01
CA HIS A 36 19.12 -20.88 9.60
C HIS A 36 19.10 -19.37 9.37
N PHE A 37 19.27 -18.59 10.44
CA PHE A 37 19.29 -17.14 10.36
C PHE A 37 20.68 -16.64 9.98
N ASP A 38 20.78 -15.88 8.89
CA ASP A 38 22.02 -15.22 8.51
C ASP A 38 22.21 -13.94 9.34
N ALA A 39 23.28 -13.91 10.15
CA ALA A 39 23.63 -12.77 10.99
C ALA A 39 23.87 -11.48 10.18
N ALA A 40 24.29 -11.58 8.91
CA ALA A 40 24.44 -10.41 8.03
C ALA A 40 23.11 -9.72 7.75
N LEU A 41 21.98 -10.43 7.91
CA LEU A 41 20.64 -9.90 7.65
C LEU A 41 20.00 -9.22 8.86
N ILE A 42 20.68 -9.17 10.01
CA ILE A 42 20.11 -8.64 11.26
C ILE A 42 19.66 -7.18 11.15
N ALA A 43 20.41 -6.35 10.44
CA ALA A 43 20.06 -4.94 10.25
C ALA A 43 18.79 -4.78 9.39
N TYR A 44 18.60 -5.65 8.38
CA TYR A 44 17.39 -5.70 7.58
C TYR A 44 16.18 -6.21 8.37
N LEU A 45 16.40 -7.15 9.29
CA LEU A 45 15.37 -7.62 10.22
C LEU A 45 14.88 -6.48 11.12
N PHE A 46 15.79 -5.70 11.72
CA PHE A 46 15.43 -4.52 12.51
C PHE A 46 14.62 -3.50 11.69
N GLY A 47 15.07 -3.20 10.47
CA GLY A 47 14.33 -2.33 9.55
C GLY A 47 12.93 -2.87 9.23
N THR A 48 12.80 -4.18 9.04
CA THR A 48 11.52 -4.84 8.75
C THR A 48 10.57 -4.80 9.94
N VAL A 49 11.05 -5.12 11.15
CA VAL A 49 10.26 -5.04 12.40
C VAL A 49 9.78 -3.60 12.63
N PHE A 50 10.65 -2.61 12.44
CA PHE A 50 10.27 -1.20 12.55
C PHE A 50 9.23 -0.81 11.51
N ALA A 51 9.40 -1.21 10.25
CA ALA A 51 8.44 -0.94 9.18
C ALA A 51 7.07 -1.54 9.51
N VAL A 52 7.02 -2.81 9.98
CA VAL A 52 5.78 -3.47 10.39
C VAL A 52 5.12 -2.76 11.57
N PHE A 53 5.90 -2.36 12.57
CA PHE A 53 5.41 -1.57 13.70
C PHE A 53 4.78 -0.25 13.22
N GLY A 54 5.50 0.53 12.41
CA GLY A 54 5.04 1.83 11.91
C GLY A 54 3.80 1.71 11.04
N VAL A 55 3.76 0.70 10.16
CA VAL A 55 2.60 0.41 9.30
C VAL A 55 1.41 0.00 10.15
N ALA A 56 1.57 -0.92 11.10
CA ALA A 56 0.49 -1.40 11.96
C ALA A 56 -0.08 -0.26 12.82
N TYR A 57 0.78 0.60 13.39
CA TYR A 57 0.35 1.77 14.16
C TYR A 57 -0.47 2.72 13.27
N ARG A 58 0.11 3.17 12.15
CA ARG A 58 -0.52 4.16 11.27
C ARG A 58 -1.80 3.61 10.64
N TYR A 59 -1.82 2.33 10.26
CA TYR A 59 -3.00 1.65 9.72
C TYR A 59 -4.10 1.54 10.77
N SER A 60 -3.77 1.20 12.01
CA SER A 60 -4.74 1.17 13.10
C SER A 60 -5.35 2.55 13.36
N VAL A 61 -4.54 3.61 13.43
CA VAL A 61 -5.06 5.00 13.57
C VAL A 61 -5.93 5.38 12.37
N TRP A 62 -5.52 4.99 11.16
CA TRP A 62 -6.27 5.28 9.94
C TRP A 62 -7.64 4.58 9.93
N VAL A 63 -7.72 3.30 10.28
CA VAL A 63 -8.98 2.53 10.35
C VAL A 63 -9.90 3.02 11.47
N GLN A 64 -9.34 3.63 12.53
CA GLN A 64 -10.16 4.16 13.62
C GLN A 64 -10.96 5.42 13.25
N ARG A 65 -10.67 6.12 12.14
CA ARG A 65 -11.45 7.31 11.76
C ARG A 65 -12.89 6.91 11.36
N PRO A 66 -13.94 7.68 11.71
CA PRO A 66 -15.32 7.25 11.47
C PRO A 66 -15.62 6.79 10.03
N PRO A 67 -15.19 7.52 8.97
CA PRO A 67 -15.48 7.09 7.59
C PRO A 67 -14.79 5.77 7.22
N THR A 68 -13.52 5.60 7.58
CA THR A 68 -12.74 4.40 7.25
C THR A 68 -13.16 3.20 8.09
N ARG A 69 -13.52 3.42 9.36
CA ARG A 69 -14.06 2.41 10.27
C ARG A 69 -15.37 1.83 9.73
N LEU A 70 -16.26 2.70 9.23
CA LEU A 70 -17.50 2.29 8.59
C LEU A 70 -17.22 1.40 7.38
N TYR A 71 -16.39 1.86 6.42
CA TYR A 71 -16.04 1.06 5.25
C TYR A 71 -15.41 -0.28 5.64
N TRP A 72 -14.53 -0.30 6.63
CA TRP A 72 -13.91 -1.52 7.14
C TRP A 72 -14.95 -2.50 7.69
N ARG A 73 -15.85 -2.02 8.55
CA ARG A 73 -16.94 -2.83 9.12
C ARG A 73 -17.86 -3.37 8.04
N ARG A 74 -18.33 -2.52 7.13
CA ARG A 74 -19.23 -2.91 6.02
C ARG A 74 -18.55 -3.93 5.10
N SER A 75 -17.28 -3.72 4.77
CA SER A 75 -16.52 -4.66 3.93
C SER A 75 -16.45 -6.05 4.55
N TRP A 76 -16.15 -6.15 5.85
CA TRP A 76 -16.13 -7.43 6.56
C TRP A 76 -17.52 -8.05 6.72
N GLN A 77 -18.55 -7.24 6.97
CA GLN A 77 -19.94 -7.71 7.03
C GLN A 77 -20.40 -8.33 5.71
N PHE A 78 -20.03 -7.72 4.58
CA PHE A 78 -20.40 -8.25 3.26
C PHE A 78 -19.57 -9.47 2.88
N LEU A 79 -18.25 -9.42 3.11
CA LEU A 79 -17.39 -10.58 2.89
C LEU A 79 -17.90 -11.79 3.65
N LEU A 80 -18.19 -11.68 4.96
CA LEU A 80 -18.65 -12.79 5.80
C LEU A 80 -20.16 -13.04 5.74
N SER A 81 -20.87 -12.51 4.73
CA SER A 81 -22.30 -12.75 4.55
C SER A 81 -22.59 -14.09 3.89
N LYS A 82 -23.88 -14.43 3.75
CA LYS A 82 -24.33 -15.64 3.01
C LYS A 82 -23.82 -15.69 1.57
N ASP A 83 -23.55 -14.52 0.98
CA ASP A 83 -23.04 -14.37 -0.38
C ASP A 83 -21.48 -14.36 -0.42
N PHE A 84 -20.80 -14.90 0.60
CA PHE A 84 -19.33 -14.93 0.73
C PHE A 84 -18.64 -15.36 -0.57
N ALA A 85 -19.09 -16.44 -1.21
CA ALA A 85 -18.45 -16.98 -2.42
C ALA A 85 -18.44 -15.96 -3.56
N GLN A 86 -19.55 -15.23 -3.77
CA GLN A 86 -19.67 -14.21 -4.79
C GLN A 86 -18.73 -13.02 -4.50
N TYR A 87 -18.69 -12.56 -3.25
CA TYR A 87 -17.81 -11.47 -2.85
C TYR A 87 -16.34 -11.86 -2.85
N ALA A 88 -16.00 -13.09 -2.46
CA ALA A 88 -14.65 -13.62 -2.52
C ALA A 88 -14.16 -13.68 -3.97
N PHE A 89 -14.96 -14.23 -4.88
CA PHE A 89 -14.61 -14.27 -6.31
C PHE A 89 -14.45 -12.86 -6.90
N HIS A 90 -15.37 -11.94 -6.59
CA HIS A 90 -15.28 -10.56 -7.05
C HIS A 90 -14.03 -9.85 -6.49
N SER A 91 -13.71 -10.08 -5.21
CA SER A 91 -12.52 -9.54 -4.55
C SER A 91 -11.24 -10.04 -5.19
N THR A 92 -11.15 -11.33 -5.48
CA THR A 92 -10.01 -11.93 -6.19
C THR A 92 -9.85 -11.32 -7.57
N LYS A 93 -10.93 -11.23 -8.37
CA LYS A 93 -10.90 -10.57 -9.68
C LYS A 93 -10.42 -9.12 -9.58
N LEU A 94 -10.90 -8.39 -8.58
CA LEU A 94 -10.52 -6.99 -8.36
C LEU A 94 -9.06 -6.85 -7.91
N PHE A 95 -8.59 -7.76 -7.05
CA PHE A 95 -7.20 -7.83 -6.60
C PHE A 95 -6.26 -8.01 -7.78
N PHE A 96 -6.49 -9.02 -8.63
CA PHE A 96 -5.66 -9.23 -9.82
C PHE A 96 -5.73 -8.04 -10.78
N ARG A 97 -6.93 -7.52 -11.07
CA ARG A 97 -7.09 -6.41 -12.02
C ARG A 97 -6.46 -5.10 -11.54
N ASN A 98 -6.61 -4.76 -10.26
CA ASN A 98 -6.28 -3.43 -9.75
C ASN A 98 -4.97 -3.38 -8.94
N ILE A 99 -4.57 -4.48 -8.31
CA ILE A 99 -3.35 -4.56 -7.50
C ILE A 99 -2.20 -5.16 -8.31
N MET A 100 -2.41 -6.35 -8.90
CA MET A 100 -1.35 -7.02 -9.69
C MET A 100 -1.15 -6.32 -11.04
N LEU A 101 -2.19 -6.28 -11.88
CA LEU A 101 -2.12 -5.69 -13.22
C LEU A 101 -2.24 -4.16 -13.25
N GLN A 102 -2.69 -3.57 -12.13
CA GLN A 102 -2.81 -2.10 -11.97
C GLN A 102 -3.58 -1.42 -13.10
N ARG A 103 -4.58 -2.10 -13.66
CA ARG A 103 -5.31 -1.69 -14.87
C ARG A 103 -6.01 -0.34 -14.71
N HIS A 104 -6.34 0.06 -13.48
CA HIS A 104 -6.91 1.37 -13.17
C HIS A 104 -5.99 2.56 -13.52
N ILE A 105 -4.68 2.35 -13.72
CA ILE A 105 -3.73 3.38 -14.13
C ILE A 105 -3.71 3.54 -15.66
N TYR A 106 -4.04 2.49 -16.40
CA TYR A 106 -3.94 2.46 -17.87
C TYR A 106 -4.73 3.59 -18.57
N PRO A 107 -5.99 3.92 -18.18
CA PRO A 107 -6.72 5.04 -18.77
C PRO A 107 -6.09 6.42 -18.53
N ARG A 108 -5.14 6.52 -17.59
CA ARG A 108 -4.45 7.78 -17.23
C ARG A 108 -3.12 7.95 -17.99
N GLY A 109 -2.84 7.07 -18.95
CA GLY A 109 -1.67 7.12 -19.83
C GLY A 109 -0.84 5.84 -19.80
N ARG A 110 -0.51 5.30 -20.99
CA ARG A 110 0.26 4.05 -21.14
C ARG A 110 1.63 4.13 -20.46
N MET A 111 2.33 5.25 -20.64
CA MET A 111 3.66 5.43 -20.05
C MET A 111 3.61 5.54 -18.52
N ARG A 112 2.52 6.11 -17.99
CA ARG A 112 2.26 6.13 -16.55
C ARG A 112 2.06 4.72 -16.00
N TRP A 113 1.30 3.91 -16.73
CA TRP A 113 1.07 2.52 -16.38
C TRP A 113 2.37 1.71 -16.41
N TRP A 114 3.14 1.75 -17.50
CA TRP A 114 4.41 1.02 -17.58
C TRP A 114 5.39 1.40 -16.45
N GLY A 115 5.60 2.69 -16.22
CA GLY A 115 6.52 3.12 -15.17
C GLY A 115 6.07 2.67 -13.77
N HIS A 116 4.77 2.72 -13.48
CA HIS A 116 4.26 2.24 -12.19
C HIS A 116 4.25 0.71 -12.09
N PHE A 117 3.93 0.01 -13.19
CA PHE A 117 3.90 -1.45 -13.25
C PHE A 117 5.29 -2.04 -13.00
N MET A 118 6.32 -1.53 -13.66
CA MET A 118 7.71 -1.97 -13.46
C MET A 118 8.20 -1.67 -12.04
N LEU A 119 7.94 -0.46 -11.54
CA LEU A 119 8.31 -0.06 -10.18
C LEU A 119 7.65 -0.94 -9.12
N ALA A 120 6.33 -1.11 -9.20
CA ALA A 120 5.59 -1.89 -8.23
C ALA A 120 5.90 -3.40 -8.32
N THR A 121 6.01 -3.96 -9.53
CA THR A 121 6.33 -5.39 -9.71
C THR A 121 7.74 -5.69 -9.22
N GLY A 122 8.72 -4.87 -9.59
CA GLY A 122 10.09 -5.03 -9.11
C GLY A 122 10.20 -4.93 -7.58
N CYS A 123 9.50 -3.96 -6.95
CA CYS A 123 9.46 -3.87 -5.49
C CYS A 123 8.76 -5.07 -4.85
N LEU A 124 7.62 -5.52 -5.39
CA LEU A 124 6.85 -6.64 -4.83
C LEU A 124 7.64 -7.95 -4.89
N ILE A 125 8.29 -8.24 -6.02
CA ILE A 125 9.13 -9.44 -6.16
C ILE A 125 10.36 -9.31 -5.26
N ALA A 126 11.00 -8.14 -5.19
CA ALA A 126 12.12 -7.91 -4.28
C ALA A 126 11.72 -8.23 -2.83
N PHE A 127 10.59 -7.71 -2.34
CA PHE A 127 10.09 -8.06 -1.01
C PHE A 127 9.73 -9.54 -0.83
N ALA A 128 9.14 -10.16 -1.86
CA ALA A 128 8.80 -11.58 -1.83
C ALA A 128 10.04 -12.48 -1.72
N VAL A 129 11.20 -12.02 -2.20
CA VAL A 129 12.48 -12.73 -2.08
C VAL A 129 13.21 -12.34 -0.79
N THR A 130 13.33 -11.05 -0.48
CA THR A 130 14.16 -10.57 0.64
C THR A 130 13.54 -10.82 2.00
N ILE A 131 12.21 -10.80 2.15
CA ILE A 131 11.57 -11.07 3.45
C ILE A 131 11.84 -12.53 3.90
N PRO A 132 11.57 -13.57 3.09
CA PRO A 132 11.90 -14.94 3.49
C PRO A 132 13.39 -15.17 3.78
N LEU A 133 14.29 -14.54 3.00
CA LEU A 133 15.73 -14.60 3.26
C LEU A 133 16.07 -13.93 4.60
N THR A 134 15.59 -12.70 4.83
CA THR A 134 15.81 -11.95 6.07
C THR A 134 15.25 -12.68 7.29
N PHE A 135 14.18 -13.45 7.12
CA PHE A 135 13.56 -14.20 8.20
C PHE A 135 14.20 -15.58 8.44
N GLY A 136 15.20 -15.97 7.62
CA GLY A 136 15.79 -17.30 7.65
C GLY A 136 14.83 -18.42 7.22
N TRP A 137 13.72 -18.08 6.56
CA TRP A 137 12.77 -19.06 6.04
C TRP A 137 13.33 -19.75 4.79
N VAL A 138 14.07 -19.01 3.97
CA VAL A 138 14.76 -19.55 2.79
C VAL A 138 16.25 -19.47 3.04
N HIS A 139 16.96 -20.57 2.80
CA HIS A 139 18.42 -20.62 2.78
C HIS A 139 18.90 -21.70 1.81
N PHE A 140 20.13 -21.57 1.35
CA PHE A 140 20.74 -22.49 0.40
C PHE A 140 21.88 -23.23 1.08
N THR A 141 21.92 -24.55 0.90
CA THR A 141 22.99 -25.42 1.42
C THR A 141 23.68 -26.11 0.25
N LEU A 142 25.01 -26.22 0.31
CA LEU A 142 25.76 -27.03 -0.64
C LEU A 142 25.56 -28.51 -0.29
N GLU A 143 25.28 -29.33 -1.29
CA GLU A 143 25.08 -30.77 -1.11
C GLU A 143 26.40 -31.46 -0.72
N ALA A 144 26.35 -32.41 0.22
CA ALA A 144 27.55 -33.10 0.68
C ALA A 144 28.15 -33.95 -0.47
N GLY A 145 29.38 -33.62 -0.87
CA GLY A 145 30.10 -34.31 -1.95
C GLY A 145 29.93 -33.72 -3.35
N SER A 146 29.25 -32.57 -3.48
CA SER A 146 29.17 -31.81 -4.74
C SER A 146 29.57 -30.35 -4.50
N ASP A 147 30.46 -29.82 -5.34
CA ASP A 147 30.84 -28.40 -5.30
C ASP A 147 29.90 -27.51 -6.14
N THR A 148 28.92 -28.12 -6.82
CA THR A 148 28.07 -27.46 -7.79
C THR A 148 26.58 -27.54 -7.48
N THR A 149 26.16 -28.46 -6.60
CA THR A 149 24.73 -28.69 -6.33
C THR A 149 24.28 -27.96 -5.07
N TYR A 150 23.32 -27.05 -5.22
CA TYR A 150 22.69 -26.35 -4.12
C TYR A 150 21.29 -26.92 -3.86
N THR A 151 21.00 -27.11 -2.57
CA THR A 151 19.67 -27.44 -2.06
C THR A 151 19.04 -26.17 -1.49
N ALA A 152 17.90 -25.76 -2.06
CA ALA A 152 17.09 -24.68 -1.52
C ALA A 152 16.16 -25.24 -0.44
N ASN A 153 16.29 -24.69 0.77
CA ASN A 153 15.51 -25.09 1.93
C ASN A 153 14.45 -24.03 2.23
N PHE A 154 13.24 -24.47 2.58
CA PHE A 154 12.15 -23.64 3.06
C PHE A 154 11.71 -24.11 4.45
N PHE A 155 11.76 -23.23 5.45
CA PHE A 155 11.53 -23.57 6.86
C PHE A 155 12.40 -24.74 7.35
N GLY A 156 13.61 -24.86 6.78
CA GLY A 156 14.57 -25.95 7.04
C GLY A 156 14.21 -27.31 6.44
N PHE A 157 13.22 -27.37 5.55
CA PHE A 157 12.94 -28.56 4.75
C PHE A 157 13.50 -28.36 3.33
N PRO A 158 14.18 -29.36 2.75
CA PRO A 158 14.64 -29.28 1.36
C PRO A 158 13.43 -29.24 0.42
N VAL A 159 13.38 -28.25 -0.47
CA VAL A 159 12.28 -28.05 -1.42
C VAL A 159 12.70 -28.35 -2.85
N SER A 160 13.89 -27.90 -3.24
CA SER A 160 14.42 -28.12 -4.57
C SER A 160 15.95 -28.20 -4.57
N GLN A 161 16.48 -28.94 -5.52
CA GLN A 161 17.91 -29.05 -5.79
C GLN A 161 18.18 -28.52 -7.19
N PHE A 162 19.28 -27.79 -7.36
CA PHE A 162 19.71 -27.32 -8.67
C PHE A 162 21.23 -27.21 -8.73
N GLU A 163 21.78 -27.52 -9.90
CA GLU A 163 23.19 -27.34 -10.19
C GLU A 163 23.50 -25.90 -10.58
N LEU A 164 24.68 -25.42 -10.19
CA LEU A 164 25.27 -24.17 -10.66
C LEU A 164 25.37 -24.19 -12.19
N GLY A 165 25.01 -23.07 -12.83
CA GLY A 165 24.95 -22.95 -14.29
C GLY A 165 23.62 -23.36 -14.92
N SER A 166 22.71 -23.99 -14.17
CA SER A 166 21.35 -24.28 -14.66
C SER A 166 20.53 -23.00 -14.87
N PRO A 167 19.53 -23.00 -15.78
CA PRO A 167 18.62 -21.86 -15.97
C PRO A 167 17.86 -21.48 -14.69
N ILE A 168 17.54 -22.45 -13.84
CA ILE A 168 16.86 -22.24 -12.55
C ILE A 168 17.79 -21.52 -11.57
N ALA A 169 19.04 -21.97 -11.45
CA ALA A 169 20.06 -21.30 -10.64
C ALA A 169 20.28 -19.86 -11.13
N PHE A 170 20.41 -19.67 -12.44
CA PHE A 170 20.56 -18.34 -13.04
C PHE A 170 19.38 -17.42 -12.67
N ALA A 171 18.14 -17.87 -12.87
CA ALA A 171 16.96 -17.09 -12.53
C ALA A 171 16.86 -16.76 -11.04
N THR A 172 17.18 -17.72 -10.17
CA THR A 172 17.08 -17.58 -8.71
C THR A 172 18.13 -16.59 -8.18
N PHE A 173 19.40 -16.76 -8.54
CA PHE A 173 20.48 -15.89 -8.06
C PHE A 173 20.46 -14.49 -8.71
N HIS A 174 19.83 -14.32 -9.87
CA HIS A 174 19.65 -13.00 -10.51
C HIS A 174 18.26 -12.40 -10.26
N ALA A 175 17.39 -13.00 -9.46
CA ALA A 175 16.04 -12.50 -9.22
C ALA A 175 16.04 -11.02 -8.76
N LEU A 176 16.92 -10.66 -7.82
CA LEU A 176 17.05 -9.29 -7.32
C LEU A 176 17.72 -8.32 -8.31
N VAL A 177 18.56 -8.84 -9.21
CA VAL A 177 19.12 -8.06 -10.33
C VAL A 177 17.99 -7.63 -11.27
N TRP A 178 17.12 -8.56 -11.67
CA TRP A 178 15.96 -8.26 -12.51
C TRP A 178 15.00 -7.26 -11.84
N CYS A 179 14.73 -7.43 -10.55
CA CYS A 179 13.97 -6.45 -9.77
C CYS A 179 14.60 -5.06 -9.82
N SER A 180 15.92 -4.97 -9.64
CA SER A 180 16.64 -3.69 -9.66
C SER A 180 16.55 -3.01 -11.03
N VAL A 181 16.63 -3.76 -12.13
CA VAL A 181 16.41 -3.23 -13.49
C VAL A 181 14.99 -2.68 -13.65
N LEU A 182 13.97 -3.46 -13.25
CA LEU A 182 12.57 -3.03 -13.34
C LEU A 182 12.30 -1.77 -12.50
N VAL A 183 12.78 -1.73 -11.27
CA VAL A 183 12.62 -0.58 -10.37
C VAL A 183 13.33 0.64 -10.92
N THR A 184 14.56 0.49 -11.44
CA THR A 184 15.33 1.60 -12.03
C THR A 184 14.59 2.20 -13.23
N ILE A 185 14.17 1.37 -14.19
CA ILE A 185 13.43 1.83 -15.37
C ILE A 185 12.13 2.52 -14.94
N GLY A 186 11.34 1.88 -14.07
CA GLY A 186 10.08 2.43 -13.56
C GLY A 186 10.25 3.76 -12.84
N ALA A 187 11.27 3.88 -12.00
CA ALA A 187 11.59 5.09 -11.26
C ALA A 187 12.06 6.22 -12.19
N VAL A 188 12.91 5.93 -13.17
CA VAL A 188 13.36 6.92 -14.18
C VAL A 188 12.19 7.45 -15.00
N ILE A 189 11.26 6.59 -15.41
CA ILE A 189 10.03 7.02 -16.11
C ILE A 189 9.21 7.97 -15.23
N MET A 190 9.02 7.62 -13.95
CA MET A 190 8.28 8.46 -13.00
C MET A 190 9.00 9.78 -12.73
N LEU A 191 10.33 9.77 -12.63
CA LEU A 191 11.16 10.94 -12.40
C LEU A 191 11.13 11.90 -13.60
N LYS A 192 11.31 11.37 -14.82
CA LYS A 192 11.17 12.14 -16.07
C LYS A 192 9.83 12.86 -16.11
N ARG A 193 8.74 12.15 -15.79
CA ARG A 193 7.41 12.75 -15.78
C ARG A 193 7.30 13.92 -14.78
N ARG A 194 7.93 13.82 -13.61
CA ARG A 194 7.95 14.90 -12.61
C ARG A 194 8.74 16.13 -13.04
N LEU A 195 9.73 15.93 -13.92
CA LEU A 195 10.53 16.99 -14.51
C LEU A 195 9.86 17.67 -15.71
N THR A 196 8.96 16.99 -16.42
CA THR A 196 8.40 17.52 -17.69
C THR A 196 6.95 17.99 -17.64
N HIS A 197 6.12 17.49 -16.72
CA HIS A 197 4.70 17.85 -16.70
C HIS A 197 4.41 19.01 -15.72
N GLY A 198 3.96 20.15 -16.24
CA GLY A 198 3.69 21.38 -15.47
C GLY A 198 2.81 21.18 -14.23
N GLY A 199 1.73 20.40 -14.32
CA GLY A 199 0.84 20.16 -13.17
C GLY A 199 1.49 19.40 -12.01
N MET A 200 2.48 18.54 -12.31
CA MET A 200 3.27 17.86 -11.26
C MET A 200 4.36 18.78 -10.71
N ILE A 201 4.98 19.59 -11.57
CA ILE A 201 5.97 20.58 -11.14
C ILE A 201 5.37 21.56 -10.12
N ALA A 202 4.13 22.01 -10.35
CA ALA A 202 3.44 22.96 -9.48
C ALA A 202 3.04 22.40 -8.09
N THR A 203 2.94 21.08 -7.92
CA THR A 203 2.34 20.47 -6.72
C THR A 203 3.25 19.47 -5.99
N GLN A 204 4.39 19.12 -6.58
CA GLN A 204 5.30 18.12 -6.02
C GLN A 204 6.03 18.64 -4.78
N THR A 205 6.33 17.72 -3.86
CA THR A 205 7.14 17.98 -2.67
C THR A 205 8.38 17.10 -2.66
N PHE A 206 9.50 17.58 -2.09
CA PHE A 206 10.72 16.76 -2.02
C PHE A 206 10.47 15.44 -1.28
N GLU A 207 9.91 15.52 -0.08
CA GLU A 207 9.63 14.35 0.77
C GLU A 207 8.60 13.40 0.13
N GLY A 208 7.48 13.92 -0.36
CA GLY A 208 6.39 13.10 -0.86
C GLY A 208 6.67 12.50 -2.24
N ASP A 209 7.46 13.16 -3.08
CA ASP A 209 7.51 12.86 -4.50
C ASP A 209 8.89 12.50 -5.05
N TRP A 210 9.96 13.11 -4.54
CA TRP A 210 11.34 12.91 -5.02
C TRP A 210 12.08 11.88 -4.19
N LEU A 211 12.12 12.06 -2.87
CA LEU A 211 12.79 11.18 -1.92
C LEU A 211 12.45 9.69 -2.14
N PRO A 212 11.18 9.27 -2.27
CA PRO A 212 10.84 7.87 -2.56
C PRO A 212 11.46 7.34 -3.86
N LEU A 213 11.51 8.14 -4.93
CA LEU A 213 12.08 7.71 -6.21
C LEU A 213 13.60 7.63 -6.13
N ILE A 214 14.24 8.61 -5.49
CA ILE A 214 15.70 8.63 -5.28
C ILE A 214 16.13 7.44 -4.43
N LEU A 215 15.42 7.14 -3.34
CA LEU A 215 15.71 5.98 -2.49
C LEU A 215 15.57 4.66 -3.27
N LEU A 216 14.51 4.48 -4.05
CA LEU A 216 14.35 3.28 -4.88
C LEU A 216 15.46 3.12 -5.93
N ILE A 217 15.88 4.22 -6.55
CA ILE A 217 17.02 4.23 -7.49
C ILE A 217 18.31 3.88 -6.75
N ALA A 218 18.57 4.49 -5.58
CA ALA A 218 19.76 4.23 -4.78
C ALA A 218 19.85 2.75 -4.36
N ILE A 219 18.75 2.16 -3.87
CA ILE A 219 18.68 0.74 -3.53
C ILE A 219 18.96 -0.14 -4.76
N SER A 220 18.33 0.19 -5.90
CA SER A 220 18.46 -0.60 -7.12
C SER A 220 19.87 -0.54 -7.71
N ILE A 221 20.46 0.66 -7.79
CA ILE A 221 21.82 0.86 -8.31
C ILE A 221 22.85 0.21 -7.40
N THR A 222 22.73 0.37 -6.08
CA THR A 222 23.66 -0.27 -5.13
C THR A 222 23.54 -1.79 -5.17
N GLY A 223 22.34 -2.34 -5.32
CA GLY A 223 22.11 -3.78 -5.50
C GLY A 223 22.72 -4.33 -6.80
N LEU A 224 22.55 -3.60 -7.91
CA LEU A 224 23.26 -3.91 -9.16
C LEU A 224 24.78 -3.81 -9.00
N GLY A 225 25.25 -2.82 -8.25
CA GLY A 225 26.67 -2.61 -7.98
C GLY A 225 27.31 -3.75 -7.19
N ILE A 226 26.59 -4.38 -6.25
CA ILE A 226 27.06 -5.61 -5.57
C ILE A 226 27.26 -6.74 -6.60
N SER A 227 26.29 -6.95 -7.48
CA SER A 227 26.39 -8.01 -8.51
C SER A 227 27.50 -7.72 -9.52
N TYR A 228 27.67 -6.45 -9.89
CA TYR A 228 28.72 -5.98 -10.78
C TYR A 228 30.11 -6.17 -10.15
N ASP A 229 30.28 -5.82 -8.88
CA ASP A 229 31.55 -5.97 -8.16
C ASP A 229 31.98 -7.44 -8.04
N TYR A 230 31.05 -8.35 -7.75
CA TYR A 230 31.34 -9.79 -7.77
C TYR A 230 31.73 -10.30 -9.16
N THR A 231 31.02 -9.86 -10.21
CA THR A 231 31.20 -10.39 -11.57
C THR A 231 32.47 -9.86 -12.23
N PHE A 232 32.77 -8.56 -12.06
CA PHE A 232 33.82 -7.88 -12.84
C PHE A 232 35.01 -7.39 -12.01
N LEU A 233 34.80 -7.10 -10.72
CA LEU A 233 35.83 -6.56 -9.83
C LEU A 233 36.34 -7.58 -8.81
N GLN A 234 35.91 -8.84 -8.92
CA GLN A 234 36.31 -9.94 -8.04
C GLN A 234 36.05 -9.64 -6.55
N GLY A 235 35.00 -8.86 -6.25
CA GLY A 235 34.60 -8.57 -4.86
C GLY A 235 35.42 -7.46 -4.16
N ARG A 236 36.29 -6.72 -4.87
CA ARG A 236 37.21 -5.74 -4.26
C ARG A 236 36.49 -4.62 -3.50
N THR A 237 35.31 -4.21 -3.96
CA THR A 237 34.52 -3.13 -3.32
C THR A 237 33.28 -3.65 -2.60
N HIS A 238 33.17 -4.97 -2.43
CA HIS A 238 31.96 -5.64 -1.99
C HIS A 238 31.47 -5.13 -0.64
N GLN A 239 32.37 -4.95 0.32
CA GLN A 239 32.01 -4.48 1.66
C GLN A 239 31.41 -3.06 1.62
N PHE A 240 32.04 -2.15 0.87
CA PHE A 240 31.54 -0.78 0.73
C PHE A 240 30.16 -0.77 0.04
N MET A 241 30.01 -1.53 -1.04
CA MET A 241 28.75 -1.62 -1.79
C MET A 241 27.63 -2.26 -0.95
N SER A 242 27.93 -3.32 -0.22
CA SER A 242 26.98 -4.02 0.65
C SER A 242 26.51 -3.15 1.82
N VAL A 243 27.43 -2.45 2.50
CA VAL A 243 27.06 -1.53 3.58
C VAL A 243 26.22 -0.37 3.05
N THR A 244 26.61 0.20 1.90
CA THR A 244 25.85 1.29 1.27
C THR A 244 24.45 0.82 0.89
N HIS A 245 24.33 -0.36 0.28
CA HIS A 245 23.05 -0.96 -0.06
C HIS A 245 22.19 -1.18 1.19
N ALA A 246 22.75 -1.80 2.24
CA ALA A 246 22.07 -2.05 3.51
C ALA A 246 21.51 -0.76 4.12
N ILE A 247 22.31 0.31 4.20
CA ILE A 247 21.87 1.61 4.73
C ILE A 247 20.69 2.14 3.92
N THR A 248 20.77 2.14 2.58
CA THR A 248 19.68 2.65 1.73
C THR A 248 18.39 1.86 1.91
N VAL A 249 18.47 0.53 2.05
CA VAL A 249 17.30 -0.33 2.30
C VAL A 249 16.71 -0.06 3.68
N ILE A 250 17.52 0.04 4.74
CA ILE A 250 17.05 0.30 6.10
C ILE A 250 16.36 1.67 6.19
N LEU A 251 16.96 2.71 5.60
CA LEU A 251 16.35 4.04 5.53
C LEU A 251 14.99 4.00 4.82
N PHE A 252 14.90 3.25 3.72
CA PHE A 252 13.64 3.05 3.01
C PHE A 252 12.60 2.31 3.85
N LEU A 253 12.97 1.25 4.56
CA LEU A 253 12.06 0.50 5.45
C LEU A 253 11.53 1.38 6.58
N ILE A 254 12.40 2.18 7.21
CA ILE A 254 12.04 3.12 8.28
C ILE A 254 11.11 4.22 7.75
N TRP A 255 11.37 4.74 6.55
CA TRP A 255 10.58 5.81 5.96
C TRP A 255 9.24 5.34 5.38
N MET A 256 9.14 4.09 4.90
CA MET A 256 7.96 3.52 4.27
C MET A 256 6.63 3.77 5.00
N PRO A 257 6.50 3.56 6.33
CA PRO A 257 5.26 3.82 7.05
C PRO A 257 4.87 5.30 7.11
N PHE A 258 5.82 6.22 6.98
CA PHE A 258 5.59 7.66 7.13
C PHE A 258 5.46 8.38 5.79
N GLY A 259 6.10 7.84 4.75
CA GLY A 259 6.10 8.40 3.41
C GLY A 259 4.88 8.06 2.56
N LYS A 260 5.05 8.31 1.26
CA LYS A 260 4.04 8.03 0.23
C LYS A 260 3.71 6.55 0.11
N PHE A 261 4.64 5.64 0.41
CA PHE A 261 4.43 4.19 0.30
C PHE A 261 3.36 3.62 1.24
N PHE A 262 2.95 4.35 2.28
CA PHE A 262 1.84 3.93 3.13
C PHE A 262 0.54 3.64 2.34
N HIS A 263 0.37 4.28 1.18
CA HIS A 263 -0.78 4.02 0.29
C HIS A 263 -0.85 2.57 -0.21
N ILE A 264 0.26 1.83 -0.25
CA ILE A 264 0.30 0.41 -0.66
C ILE A 264 -0.61 -0.41 0.26
N PHE A 265 -0.49 -0.20 1.58
CA PHE A 265 -1.31 -0.90 2.58
C PHE A 265 -2.77 -0.46 2.54
N GLN A 266 -3.03 0.83 2.33
CA GLN A 266 -4.40 1.35 2.18
C GLN A 266 -5.11 0.81 0.93
N ARG A 267 -4.35 0.52 -0.14
CA ARG A 267 -4.89 0.05 -1.40
C ARG A 267 -5.56 -1.32 -1.27
N LEU A 268 -5.09 -2.17 -0.36
CA LEU A 268 -5.75 -3.45 -0.05
C LEU A 268 -7.18 -3.22 0.48
N ALA A 269 -7.38 -2.22 1.33
CA ALA A 269 -8.71 -1.87 1.84
C ALA A 269 -9.65 -1.29 0.76
N GLN A 270 -9.11 -0.77 -0.36
CA GLN A 270 -9.93 -0.33 -1.48
C GLN A 270 -10.68 -1.49 -2.16
N VAL A 271 -10.21 -2.74 -2.02
CA VAL A 271 -10.94 -3.92 -2.50
C VAL A 271 -12.29 -4.00 -1.77
N GLY A 272 -12.29 -3.89 -0.44
CA GLY A 272 -13.52 -3.85 0.37
C GLY A 272 -14.43 -2.67 0.04
N ALA A 273 -13.87 -1.47 -0.17
CA ALA A 273 -14.66 -0.31 -0.58
C ALA A 273 -15.35 -0.48 -1.94
N ASN A 274 -14.84 -1.32 -2.84
CA ASN A 274 -15.53 -1.65 -4.09
C ASN A 274 -16.66 -2.65 -3.87
N ILE A 275 -16.50 -3.63 -2.98
CA ILE A 275 -17.59 -4.54 -2.56
C ILE A 275 -18.75 -3.71 -2.01
N TYR A 276 -18.43 -2.75 -1.14
CA TYR A 276 -19.40 -1.81 -0.60
C TYR A 276 -20.21 -1.09 -1.69
N LYS A 277 -19.55 -0.60 -2.75
CA LYS A 277 -20.22 0.08 -3.86
C LYS A 277 -21.12 -0.87 -4.65
N VAL A 278 -20.64 -2.08 -4.94
CA VAL A 278 -21.41 -3.11 -5.67
C VAL A 278 -22.67 -3.47 -4.90
N GLU A 279 -22.55 -3.72 -3.60
CA GLU A 279 -23.69 -4.05 -2.75
C GLU A 279 -24.63 -2.86 -2.56
N GLY A 280 -24.09 -1.64 -2.46
CA GLY A 280 -24.88 -0.42 -2.47
C GLY A 280 -25.75 -0.30 -3.71
N THR A 281 -25.20 -0.55 -4.91
CA THR A 281 -25.98 -0.53 -6.16
C THR A 281 -27.02 -1.65 -6.18
N ARG A 282 -26.69 -2.85 -5.70
CA ARG A 282 -27.62 -4.00 -5.66
C ARG A 282 -28.85 -3.72 -4.80
N ARG A 283 -28.68 -2.99 -3.68
CA ARG A 283 -29.76 -2.64 -2.74
C ARG A 283 -30.63 -1.47 -3.19
N GLY A 284 -30.26 -0.79 -4.27
CA GLY A 284 -31.02 0.32 -4.83
C GLY A 284 -30.42 1.71 -4.54
N LEU A 285 -30.87 2.66 -5.35
CA LEU A 285 -30.41 4.04 -5.32
C LEU A 285 -31.38 4.93 -4.53
N ALA A 286 -30.83 5.93 -3.87
CA ALA A 286 -31.57 7.01 -3.25
C ALA A 286 -32.06 7.98 -4.33
N LYS A 287 -33.33 8.37 -4.22
CA LYS A 287 -33.97 9.38 -5.06
C LYS A 287 -33.90 10.74 -4.40
N CYS A 288 -33.41 11.74 -5.14
CA CYS A 288 -33.36 13.11 -4.66
C CYS A 288 -34.78 13.68 -4.50
N PRO A 289 -35.18 14.21 -3.33
CA PRO A 289 -36.49 14.83 -3.15
C PRO A 289 -36.74 16.04 -4.07
N HIS A 290 -35.66 16.71 -4.51
CA HIS A 290 -35.77 17.89 -5.38
C HIS A 290 -35.82 17.54 -6.86
N THR A 291 -34.83 16.78 -7.36
CA THR A 291 -34.71 16.49 -8.80
C THR A 291 -35.46 15.21 -9.20
N GLN A 292 -35.92 14.40 -8.24
CA GLN A 292 -36.56 13.10 -8.44
C GLN A 292 -35.70 12.07 -9.19
N GLN A 293 -34.40 12.35 -9.34
CA GLN A 293 -33.43 11.47 -10.00
C GLN A 293 -32.64 10.66 -8.97
N ASP A 294 -32.24 9.46 -9.38
CA ASP A 294 -31.32 8.61 -8.64
C ASP A 294 -29.91 9.20 -8.65
N PHE A 295 -29.21 9.23 -7.51
CA PHE A 295 -27.88 9.88 -7.44
C PHE A 295 -26.79 9.09 -6.70
N ALA A 296 -27.14 8.34 -5.66
CA ALA A 296 -26.20 7.53 -4.88
C ALA A 296 -26.92 6.31 -4.31
N SER A 297 -26.21 5.27 -3.88
CA SER A 297 -26.87 4.15 -3.20
C SER A 297 -27.54 4.60 -1.90
N GLN A 298 -28.72 4.06 -1.59
CA GLN A 298 -29.40 4.37 -0.33
C GLN A 298 -28.54 3.98 0.89
N LEU A 299 -27.81 2.87 0.77
CA LEU A 299 -26.81 2.45 1.76
C LEU A 299 -25.79 3.56 2.03
N HIS A 300 -25.24 4.18 0.98
CA HIS A 300 -24.26 5.26 1.12
C HIS A 300 -24.84 6.51 1.77
N VAL A 301 -26.07 6.90 1.41
CA VAL A 301 -26.72 8.07 2.02
C VAL A 301 -26.95 7.85 3.51
N ASN A 302 -27.47 6.68 3.89
CA ASN A 302 -27.73 6.34 5.30
C ASN A 302 -26.42 6.30 6.11
N ASP A 303 -25.43 5.59 5.59
CA ASP A 303 -24.11 5.51 6.21
C ASP A 303 -23.42 6.87 6.33
N LEU A 304 -23.64 7.78 5.36
CA LEU A 304 -23.10 9.13 5.41
C LEU A 304 -23.74 9.93 6.54
N LYS A 305 -25.05 9.79 6.79
CA LYS A 305 -25.74 10.43 7.92
C LYS A 305 -25.14 10.00 9.26
N ASP A 306 -24.89 8.70 9.42
CA ASP A 306 -24.26 8.16 10.63
C ASP A 306 -22.85 8.72 10.81
N VAL A 307 -22.03 8.71 9.75
CA VAL A 307 -20.64 9.22 9.81
C VAL A 307 -20.59 10.72 10.08
N THR A 308 -21.50 11.52 9.51
CA THR A 308 -21.53 12.97 9.78
C THR A 308 -21.90 13.26 11.22
N LYS A 309 -22.83 12.49 11.79
CA LYS A 309 -23.18 12.58 13.22
C LYS A 309 -22.01 12.22 14.12
N ASP A 310 -21.28 11.14 13.82
CA ASP A 310 -20.07 10.74 14.55
C ASP A 310 -18.96 11.81 14.50
N LEU A 311 -18.92 12.59 13.41
CA LEU A 311 -17.98 13.70 13.23
C LEU A 311 -18.45 15.01 13.87
N GLY A 312 -19.65 15.05 14.46
CA GLY A 312 -20.23 16.24 15.07
C GLY A 312 -20.85 17.23 14.08
N PHE A 313 -21.16 16.81 12.85
CA PHE A 313 -21.89 17.62 11.88
C PHE A 313 -23.38 17.28 11.93
N ASP A 314 -24.21 18.31 12.14
CA ASP A 314 -25.65 18.20 12.04
C ASP A 314 -26.12 18.68 10.66
N PHE A 315 -26.78 17.78 9.92
CA PHE A 315 -27.38 18.05 8.61
C PHE A 315 -28.89 17.79 8.64
N THR A 316 -29.50 17.78 9.83
CA THR A 316 -30.95 17.68 9.97
C THR A 316 -31.62 19.00 9.57
N LEU A 317 -32.74 18.89 8.88
CA LEU A 317 -33.62 19.98 8.51
C LEU A 317 -34.70 20.14 9.59
N GLU A 318 -35.34 21.31 9.63
CA GLU A 318 -36.45 21.60 10.57
C GLU A 318 -37.63 20.61 10.43
N ASP A 319 -37.83 20.06 9.23
CA ASP A 319 -38.87 19.07 8.94
C ASP A 319 -38.46 17.62 9.29
N GLY A 320 -37.31 17.44 9.95
CA GLY A 320 -36.76 16.14 10.34
C GLY A 320 -36.07 15.35 9.22
N ARG A 321 -36.06 15.85 7.98
CA ARG A 321 -35.27 15.25 6.88
C ARG A 321 -33.81 15.66 6.99
N SER A 322 -32.97 15.19 6.07
CA SER A 322 -31.56 15.60 6.05
C SER A 322 -31.18 16.27 4.74
N HIS A 323 -30.29 17.27 4.81
CA HIS A 323 -29.61 17.80 3.64
C HIS A 323 -28.88 16.71 2.84
N LEU A 324 -28.51 15.60 3.46
CA LEU A 324 -27.84 14.48 2.80
C LEU A 324 -28.75 13.67 1.87
N ASP A 325 -30.07 13.85 1.97
CA ASP A 325 -31.05 13.22 1.05
C ASP A 325 -31.08 13.88 -0.33
N TYR A 326 -30.50 15.08 -0.45
CA TYR A 326 -30.46 15.83 -1.70
C TYR A 326 -29.22 15.47 -2.52
N SER A 327 -29.41 15.29 -3.83
CA SER A 327 -28.31 15.18 -4.78
C SER A 327 -27.44 16.44 -4.79
N PRO A 328 -26.18 16.38 -5.27
CA PRO A 328 -25.34 17.58 -5.38
C PRO A 328 -26.00 18.72 -6.17
N GLU A 329 -26.75 18.37 -7.23
CA GLU A 329 -27.55 19.33 -7.98
C GLU A 329 -28.71 19.87 -7.14
N GLY A 330 -29.47 19.00 -6.45
CA GLY A 330 -30.55 19.41 -5.57
C GLY A 330 -30.10 20.39 -4.48
N LYS A 331 -28.92 20.16 -3.89
CA LYS A 331 -28.30 21.08 -2.92
C LYS A 331 -27.96 22.43 -3.54
N ARG A 332 -27.35 22.44 -4.73
CA ARG A 332 -27.02 23.69 -5.46
C ARG A 332 -28.29 24.47 -5.81
N SER A 333 -29.34 23.79 -6.27
CA SER A 333 -30.62 24.42 -6.60
C SER A 333 -31.31 24.99 -5.36
N ALA A 334 -31.28 24.28 -4.22
CA ALA A 334 -31.81 24.79 -2.96
C ALA A 334 -31.06 26.05 -2.50
N LEU A 335 -29.73 26.04 -2.57
CA LEU A 335 -28.89 27.20 -2.25
C LEU A 335 -29.18 28.39 -3.18
N ALA A 336 -29.29 28.15 -4.49
CA ALA A 336 -29.62 29.19 -5.46
C ALA A 336 -30.99 29.82 -5.19
N LYS A 337 -32.00 29.02 -4.83
CA LYS A 337 -33.33 29.51 -4.44
C LYS A 337 -33.28 30.36 -3.18
N ALA A 338 -32.51 29.95 -2.16
CA ALA A 338 -32.34 30.72 -0.94
C ALA A 338 -31.67 32.09 -1.22
N HIS A 339 -30.61 32.11 -2.04
CA HIS A 339 -29.98 33.36 -2.46
C HIS A 339 -30.92 34.27 -3.25
N PHE A 340 -31.72 33.69 -4.16
CA PHE A 340 -32.70 34.44 -4.92
C PHE A 340 -33.78 35.06 -4.03
N GLN A 341 -34.26 34.32 -3.01
CA GLN A 341 -35.23 34.82 -2.06
C GLN A 341 -34.64 35.95 -1.20
N ALA A 342 -33.44 35.77 -0.65
CA ALA A 342 -32.77 36.82 0.13
C ALA A 342 -32.57 38.12 -0.68
N ARG A 343 -32.28 38.00 -1.99
CA ARG A 343 -32.18 39.16 -2.89
C ARG A 343 -33.52 39.84 -3.15
N LYS A 344 -34.60 39.06 -3.29
CA LYS A 344 -35.96 39.62 -3.38
C LYS A 344 -36.30 40.41 -2.14
N ASP A 345 -36.01 39.85 -0.96
CA ASP A 345 -36.32 40.47 0.32
C ASP A 345 -35.50 41.75 0.55
N ALA A 346 -34.27 41.79 0.04
CA ALA A 346 -33.41 42.98 0.08
C ALA A 346 -33.80 44.07 -0.94
N GLY A 347 -34.67 43.78 -1.91
CA GLY A 347 -35.13 44.73 -2.93
C GLY A 347 -34.12 45.04 -4.05
N HIS A 348 -32.97 44.37 -4.09
CA HIS A 348 -31.95 44.52 -5.12
C HIS A 348 -31.38 43.15 -5.53
N PHE A 349 -31.38 42.88 -6.83
CA PHE A 349 -30.93 41.58 -7.38
C PHE A 349 -29.44 41.52 -7.68
N PHE A 350 -28.81 42.68 -7.83
CA PHE A 350 -27.39 42.86 -8.08
C PHE A 350 -26.93 44.04 -7.23
N GLY A 351 -25.70 43.94 -6.71
CA GLY A 351 -25.04 45.07 -6.05
C GLY A 351 -24.78 46.20 -7.02
#